data_AF-D0KWG4-F1
#
_entry.id   AF-D0KWG4-F1
#
_cell.length_a   1.000
_cell.length_b   1.000
_cell.length_c   1.000
_cell.angle_alpha   90.00
_cell.angle_beta   90.00
_cell.angle_gamma   90.00
#
_symmetry.space_group_name_H-M   'P 1'
#
loop_
_entity.id
_entity.type
_entity.pdbx_description
1 polymer ?
#
loop_
_entity_poly.entity_id
_entity_poly.type
_entity_poly.pdbx_seq_one_letter_code
_entity_poly.pdbx_strand_id
1 'polypeptide(L)'
;MSDNEIQAQGSSMSLRKSIGIYAAFLAVFIILVNLSFSTTWFPGVIAFFAYLVFGFLLNRIVLRGLIEWHPMYNTIENVSSAKLSSFLLWPISYAGLFFRLAVNKVL
;
A
#
# COMPACT_ATOMS: atom_id res chain seq x y z
N MET A 1 9.71 -27.62 1.10
CA MET A 1 9.91 -26.16 1.18
C MET A 1 8.52 -25.55 1.12
N SER A 2 8.11 -24.87 2.18
CA SER A 2 6.75 -24.33 2.24
C SER A 2 6.69 -23.01 1.47
N ASP A 3 5.56 -22.71 0.83
CA ASP A 3 5.33 -21.47 0.06
C ASP A 3 5.61 -20.19 0.89
N ASN A 4 5.67 -20.31 2.21
CA ASN A 4 6.02 -19.26 3.16
C ASN A 4 7.49 -18.81 3.07
N GLU A 5 8.42 -19.70 2.72
CA GLU A 5 9.83 -19.35 2.53
C GLU A 5 10.05 -18.59 1.20
N ILE A 6 9.23 -18.89 0.18
CA ILE A 6 9.30 -18.26 -1.15
C ILE A 6 8.83 -16.80 -1.07
N GLN A 7 7.79 -16.51 -0.29
CA GLN A 7 7.35 -15.12 -0.05
C GLN A 7 8.32 -14.32 0.83
N ALA A 8 9.02 -14.97 1.75
CA ALA A 8 10.01 -14.33 2.62
C ALA A 8 11.35 -14.04 1.90
N GLN A 9 11.72 -14.84 0.90
CA GLN A 9 12.96 -14.65 0.12
C GLN A 9 12.87 -13.56 -0.97
N GLY A 10 11.67 -13.28 -1.51
CA GLY A 10 11.47 -12.24 -2.55
C GLY A 10 11.21 -10.82 -2.04
N SER A 11 11.02 -10.61 -0.73
CA SER A 11 10.70 -9.29 -0.17
C SER A 11 11.99 -8.52 0.15
N SER A 12 12.45 -7.71 -0.80
CA SER A 12 13.61 -6.79 -0.61
C SER A 12 13.42 -5.79 0.55
N MET A 13 12.19 -5.59 1.00
CA MET A 13 11.83 -4.65 2.06
C MET A 13 11.29 -5.38 3.29
N SER A 14 11.85 -5.08 4.45
CA SER A 14 11.35 -5.55 5.75
C SER A 14 9.92 -5.05 6.00
N LEU A 15 9.02 -5.96 6.39
CA LEU A 15 7.61 -5.69 6.72
C LEU A 15 7.42 -4.45 7.63
N ARG A 16 8.31 -4.24 8.60
CA ARG A 16 8.28 -3.08 9.50
C ARG A 16 8.49 -1.75 8.78
N LYS A 17 9.38 -1.70 7.78
CA LYS A 17 9.62 -0.50 6.97
C LYS A 17 8.39 -0.17 6.13
N SER A 18 7.78 -1.18 5.52
CA SER A 18 6.57 -1.04 4.72
C SER A 18 5.38 -0.52 5.52
N ILE A 19 5.18 -1.03 6.74
CA ILE A 19 4.16 -0.54 7.68
C ILE A 19 4.45 0.90 8.09
N GLY A 20 5.71 1.24 8.37
CA GLY A 20 6.11 2.60 8.72
C GLY A 20 5.84 3.61 7.60
N ILE A 21 6.17 3.26 6.35
CA ILE A 21 5.91 4.09 5.17
C ILE A 21 4.40 4.27 4.99
N TYR A 22 3.61 3.20 5.09
CA TYR A 22 2.15 3.26 5.04
C TYR A 22 1.55 4.17 6.12
N ALA A 23 1.97 4.00 7.37
CA ALA A 23 1.50 4.80 8.49
C ALA A 23 1.85 6.29 8.31
N ALA A 24 3.04 6.61 7.79
CA ALA A 24 3.44 7.97 7.48
C ALA A 24 2.55 8.61 6.41
N PHE A 25 2.31 7.92 5.28
CA PHE A 25 1.44 8.42 4.22
C PHE A 25 -0.01 8.58 4.70
N LEU A 26 -0.50 7.65 5.52
CA LEU A 26 -1.84 7.71 6.10
C LEU A 26 -1.99 8.88 7.07
N ALA A 27 -1.01 9.12 7.94
CA ALA A 27 -1.02 10.26 8.86
C ALA A 27 -0.99 11.61 8.11
N VAL A 28 -0.12 11.73 7.10
CA VAL A 28 -0.06 12.94 6.25
C VAL A 28 -1.37 13.18 5.52
N PHE A 29 -2.01 12.12 5.01
CA PHE A 29 -3.32 12.21 4.37
C PHE A 29 -4.41 12.70 5.34
N ILE A 30 -4.47 12.14 6.56
CA ILE A 30 -5.42 12.57 7.58
C ILE A 30 -5.23 14.05 7.92
N ILE A 31 -3.97 14.50 8.08
CA ILE A 31 -3.66 15.91 8.34
C ILE A 31 -4.14 16.81 7.20
N LEU A 32 -3.86 16.44 5.95
CA LEU A 32 -4.31 17.20 4.77
C LEU A 32 -5.83 17.28 4.67
N VAL A 33 -6.53 16.19 4.96
CA VAL A 33 -8.00 16.15 4.99
C VAL A 33 -8.52 17.06 6.11
N ASN A 34 -7.98 16.94 7.33
CA ASN A 34 -8.41 17.77 8.46
C ASN A 34 -8.18 19.26 8.19
N LEU A 35 -7.03 19.60 7.59
CA LEU A 35 -6.69 20.97 7.22
C LEU A 35 -7.61 21.51 6.12
N SER A 36 -8.00 20.67 5.16
CA SER A 36 -8.97 21.00 4.11
C SER A 36 -10.37 21.29 4.66
N PHE A 37 -10.79 20.61 5.74
CA PHE A 37 -12.09 20.85 6.36
C PHE A 37 -12.07 22.01 7.36
N SER A 38 -10.96 22.19 8.08
CA SER A 38 -10.82 23.22 9.11
C SER A 38 -10.49 24.61 8.57
N THR A 39 -10.02 24.71 7.31
CA THR A 39 -9.47 25.98 6.81
C THR A 39 -9.97 26.34 5.41
N THR A 40 -10.56 27.53 5.29
CA THR A 40 -11.19 28.04 4.05
C THR A 40 -10.19 28.49 2.97
N TRP A 41 -8.95 28.80 3.35
CA TRP A 41 -7.85 29.14 2.43
C TRP A 41 -7.21 27.93 1.75
N PHE A 42 -7.48 26.70 2.20
CA PHE A 42 -6.86 25.51 1.65
C PHE A 42 -7.78 24.86 0.62
N PRO A 43 -7.40 24.81 -0.68
CA PRO A 43 -8.22 24.15 -1.69
C PRO A 43 -8.32 22.66 -1.38
N GLY A 44 -9.52 22.16 -1.10
CA GLY A 44 -9.73 20.72 -0.85
C GLY A 44 -9.36 19.81 -2.02
N VAL A 45 -9.19 20.41 -3.20
CA VAL A 45 -8.61 19.76 -4.39
C VAL A 45 -7.20 19.21 -4.12
N ILE A 46 -6.42 19.82 -3.21
CA ILE A 46 -5.08 19.34 -2.83
C ILE A 46 -5.18 18.01 -2.10
N ALA A 47 -6.16 17.84 -1.20
CA ALA A 47 -6.39 16.56 -0.51
C ALA A 47 -6.78 15.46 -1.51
N PHE A 48 -7.57 15.80 -2.54
CA PHE A 48 -7.93 14.88 -3.62
C PHE A 48 -6.70 14.42 -4.44
N PHE A 49 -5.84 15.35 -4.87
CA PHE A 49 -4.61 14.99 -5.57
C PHE A 49 -3.63 14.23 -4.67
N ALA A 50 -3.52 14.60 -3.40
CA ALA A 50 -2.69 13.88 -2.43
C ALA A 50 -3.13 12.42 -2.27
N TYR A 51 -4.46 12.15 -2.26
CA TYR A 51 -4.98 10.78 -2.24
C TYR A 51 -4.45 9.94 -3.40
N LEU A 52 -4.51 10.46 -4.62
CA LEU A 52 -4.03 9.78 -5.82
C LEU A 52 -2.50 9.62 -5.82
N VAL A 53 -1.78 10.66 -5.42
CA VAL A 53 -0.31 10.63 -5.37
C VAL A 53 0.19 9.63 -4.33
N PHE A 54 -0.41 9.58 -3.15
CA PHE A 54 -0.05 8.62 -2.10
C PHE A 54 -0.39 7.19 -2.48
N GLY A 55 -1.57 6.96 -3.08
CA GLY A 55 -1.91 5.66 -3.65
C GLY A 55 -0.87 5.19 -4.67
N PHE A 56 -0.38 6.10 -5.54
CA PHE A 56 0.62 5.78 -6.55
C PHE A 56 1.98 5.45 -5.93
N LEU A 57 2.43 6.28 -4.98
CA LEU A 57 3.69 6.12 -4.26
C LEU A 57 3.72 4.81 -3.47
N LEU A 58 2.64 4.47 -2.76
CA LEU A 58 2.51 3.20 -2.05
C LEU A 58 2.57 2.03 -3.02
N ASN A 59 1.85 2.09 -4.14
CA ASN A 59 1.92 1.04 -5.15
C ASN A 59 3.34 0.86 -5.71
N ARG A 60 4.06 1.96 -5.91
CA ARG A 60 5.40 1.93 -6.49
C ARG A 60 6.48 1.51 -5.49
N ILE A 61 6.37 1.90 -4.23
CA ILE A 61 7.37 1.65 -3.18
C ILE A 61 7.06 0.34 -2.47
N VAL A 62 5.84 0.21 -1.94
CA VAL A 62 5.43 -0.87 -1.06
C VAL A 62 5.03 -2.09 -1.87
N LEU A 63 4.17 -1.96 -2.89
CA LEU A 63 3.73 -3.12 -3.68
C LEU A 63 4.88 -3.74 -4.48
N ARG A 64 5.74 -2.90 -5.07
CA ARG A 64 6.93 -3.36 -5.79
C ARG A 64 7.98 -3.99 -4.85
N GLY A 65 8.06 -3.54 -3.60
CA GLY A 65 9.03 -4.03 -2.62
C GLY A 65 8.60 -5.32 -1.89
N LEU A 66 7.28 -5.54 -1.76
CA LEU A 66 6.70 -6.71 -1.08
C LEU A 66 6.25 -7.83 -2.01
N ILE A 67 5.84 -7.52 -3.24
CA ILE A 67 5.25 -8.50 -4.15
C ILE A 67 6.18 -8.67 -5.35
N GLU A 68 7.06 -9.67 -5.27
CA GLU A 68 7.73 -10.21 -6.43
C GLU A 68 6.77 -11.18 -7.13
N TRP A 69 6.27 -10.77 -8.30
CA TRP A 69 5.23 -11.51 -9.00
C TRP A 69 5.80 -12.81 -9.56
N HIS A 70 5.35 -13.95 -9.03
CA HIS A 70 5.77 -15.26 -9.50
C HIS A 70 5.30 -15.48 -10.96
N PRO A 71 6.18 -15.86 -11.91
CA PRO A 71 5.88 -15.88 -13.34
C PRO A 71 4.71 -16.80 -13.72
N MET A 72 4.35 -17.76 -12.87
CA MET A 72 3.28 -18.75 -13.14
C MET A 72 1.85 -18.21 -12.87
N TYR A 73 1.68 -17.18 -12.04
CA TYR A 73 0.38 -16.54 -11.74
C TYR A 73 0.30 -15.10 -12.27
N ASN A 74 1.23 -14.75 -13.15
CA ASN A 74 1.48 -13.40 -13.62
C ASN A 74 0.59 -13.08 -14.85
N THR A 75 -0.72 -13.30 -14.74
CA THR A 75 -1.63 -12.74 -15.73
C THR A 75 -1.65 -11.23 -15.53
N ILE A 76 -1.43 -10.47 -16.61
CA ILE A 76 -1.43 -9.00 -16.59
C ILE A 76 -2.72 -8.47 -15.97
N GLU A 77 -3.82 -9.20 -16.15
CA GLU A 77 -5.13 -8.92 -15.55
C GLU A 77 -5.11 -9.00 -14.01
N ASN A 78 -4.54 -10.05 -13.42
CA ASN A 78 -4.54 -10.21 -11.98
C ASN A 78 -3.58 -9.21 -11.30
N VAL A 79 -2.45 -8.93 -11.95
CA VAL A 79 -1.47 -7.94 -11.50
C VAL A 79 -2.03 -6.52 -11.58
N SER A 80 -2.72 -6.20 -12.67
CA SER A 80 -3.32 -4.88 -12.86
C SER A 80 -4.51 -4.66 -11.94
N SER A 81 -5.39 -5.65 -11.76
CA SER A 81 -6.52 -5.58 -10.84
C SER A 81 -6.07 -5.41 -9.39
N ALA A 82 -5.07 -6.17 -8.94
CA ALA A 82 -4.49 -6.02 -7.60
C ALA A 82 -3.82 -4.65 -7.40
N LYS A 83 -3.10 -4.14 -8.41
CA LYS A 83 -2.51 -2.78 -8.39
C LYS A 83 -3.59 -1.71 -8.38
N LEU A 84 -4.62 -1.83 -9.20
CA LEU A 84 -5.72 -0.86 -9.27
C LEU A 84 -6.50 -0.84 -7.96
N SER A 85 -6.84 -2.00 -7.42
CA SER A 85 -7.53 -2.10 -6.12
C SER A 85 -6.67 -1.58 -4.96
N SER A 86 -5.36 -1.87 -4.97
CA SER A 86 -4.42 -1.33 -3.98
C SER A 86 -4.19 0.18 -4.12
N PHE A 87 -4.35 0.73 -5.32
CA PHE A 87 -4.28 2.16 -5.59
C PHE A 87 -5.56 2.89 -5.19
N LEU A 88 -6.71 2.39 -5.63
CA LEU A 88 -8.02 3.03 -5.44
C LEU A 88 -8.49 2.94 -3.98
N LEU A 89 -8.18 1.82 -3.32
CA LEU A 89 -8.57 1.53 -1.93
C LEU A 89 -7.33 1.45 -1.02
N TRP A 90 -6.29 2.23 -1.30
CA TRP A 90 -5.03 2.17 -0.57
C TRP A 90 -5.15 2.19 0.97
N PRO A 91 -6.09 2.90 1.63
CA PRO A 91 -6.21 2.84 3.09
C PRO A 91 -6.73 1.49 3.62
N ILE A 92 -7.43 0.72 2.79
CA ILE A 92 -8.09 -0.53 3.19
C ILE A 92 -7.28 -1.73 2.68
N SER A 93 -6.86 -1.68 1.42
CA SER A 93 -6.10 -2.74 0.76
C SER A 93 -4.76 -3.00 1.44
N TYR A 94 -4.04 -1.94 1.85
CA TYR A 94 -2.77 -2.10 2.58
C TYR A 94 -2.97 -2.61 4.00
N ALA A 95 -4.03 -2.18 4.69
CA ALA A 95 -4.38 -2.73 6.00
C ALA A 95 -4.64 -4.25 5.92
N GLY A 96 -5.39 -4.69 4.89
CA GLY A 96 -5.61 -6.10 4.61
C GLY A 96 -4.32 -6.87 4.27
N LEU A 97 -3.42 -6.29 3.48
CA LEU A 97 -2.11 -6.88 3.16
C LEU A 97 -1.26 -7.08 4.42
N PHE A 98 -1.15 -6.06 5.27
CA PHE A 98 -0.40 -6.18 6.52
C PHE A 98 -1.03 -7.16 7.49
N PHE A 99 -2.37 -7.22 7.56
CA PHE A 99 -3.07 -8.21 8.37
C PHE A 99 -2.77 -9.64 7.90
N ARG A 100 -2.86 -9.91 6.59
CA ARG A 100 -2.50 -11.22 6.01
C ARG A 100 -1.04 -11.60 6.32
N LEU A 101 -0.12 -10.65 6.16
CA LEU A 101 1.30 -10.85 6.48
C LEU A 101 1.56 -11.06 7.98
N ALA A 102 0.81 -10.38 8.85
CA ALA A 102 0.92 -10.56 10.30
C ALA A 102 0.39 -11.94 10.72
N VAL A 103 -0.76 -12.35 10.21
CA VAL A 103 -1.33 -13.68 10.48
C VAL A 103 -0.38 -14.78 9.99
N ASN A 104 0.15 -14.66 8.77
CA ASN A 104 1.08 -15.66 8.22
C ASN A 104 2.45 -15.70 8.94
N LYS A 105 2.75 -14.71 9.78
CA LYS A 105 3.97 -14.69 10.61
C LYS A 105 3.73 -15.26 12.01
N VAL A 106 2.48 -15.27 12.47
CA VAL A 106 2.07 -15.77 13.79
C VAL A 106 1.68 -17.24 13.73
N LEU A 107 1.10 -17.69 12.61
CA LEU A 107 0.75 -19.09 12.33
C LEU A 107 1.95 -19.85 11.76
#